data_AF-A0A6C0F2Z9-F1
#
_entry.id   AF-A0A6C0F2Z9-F1
#
_cell.length_a   1.000
_cell.length_b   1.000
_cell.length_c   1.000
_cell.angle_alpha   90.00
_cell.angle_beta   90.00
_cell.angle_gamma   90.00
#
_symmetry.space_group_name_H-M   'P 1'
#
loop_
_entity.id
_entity.type
_entity.pdbx_description
1 polymer ?
#
loop_
_entity_poly.entity_id
_entity_poly.type
_entity_poly.pdbx_seq_one_letter_code
_entity_poly.pdbx_strand_id
1 'polypeptide(L)'
;MYELKRYFYSCRIEPPYPYWSVFCDGNELIVPISTLMQDNINILFDMLLNSFQNTTVTLNSEYLLMMRVNDQAIISRIYDKNRDDYDIVIEKSRKHFLSVEYTHPEMSSRIVLDLDPSLYLVGNEVFTAGFVQRCLEYQSENYVFDDNYVLDIMDSKIKMLTLKKGEYIIIGKTEYEKRV
;
A
#
# COMPACT_ATOMS: atom_id res chain seq x y z
N MET A 1 2.15 15.74 -18.25
CA MET A 1 0.77 15.80 -17.70
C MET A 1 0.75 15.61 -16.18
N TYR A 2 1.46 14.61 -15.63
CA TYR A 2 1.61 14.39 -14.18
C TYR A 2 2.04 15.64 -13.40
N GLU A 3 3.18 16.25 -13.77
CA GLU A 3 3.72 17.43 -13.08
C GLU A 3 2.73 18.60 -13.01
N LEU A 4 1.95 18.82 -14.07
CA LEU A 4 0.94 19.88 -14.09
C LEU A 4 -0.20 19.59 -13.12
N LYS A 5 -0.68 18.34 -13.04
CA LYS A 5 -1.79 17.99 -12.15
C LYS A 5 -1.43 18.22 -10.68
N ARG A 6 -0.18 17.97 -10.26
CA ARG A 6 0.26 18.16 -8.86
C ARG A 6 0.04 19.58 -8.32
N TYR A 7 -0.05 20.58 -9.19
CA TYR A 7 -0.30 21.97 -8.78
C TYR A 7 -1.78 22.30 -8.56
N PHE A 8 -2.70 21.50 -9.10
CA PHE A 8 -4.13 21.80 -9.09
C PHE A 8 -4.92 20.98 -8.08
N TYR A 9 -4.39 19.85 -7.62
CA TYR A 9 -5.06 19.00 -6.65
C TYR A 9 -4.46 19.18 -5.26
N SER A 10 -5.33 19.20 -4.24
CA SER A 10 -4.93 19.19 -2.84
C SER A 10 -4.50 17.81 -2.36
N CYS A 11 -4.92 16.74 -3.05
CA CYS A 11 -4.51 15.38 -2.78
C CYS A 11 -3.27 14.97 -3.60
N ARG A 12 -2.63 13.89 -3.18
CA ARG A 12 -1.51 13.29 -3.91
C ARG A 12 -1.98 12.68 -5.22
N ILE A 13 -1.05 12.65 -6.16
CA ILE A 13 -1.26 12.07 -7.48
C ILE A 13 -0.22 11.00 -7.69
N GLU A 14 -0.66 9.85 -8.16
CA GLU A 14 0.22 8.73 -8.43
C GLU A 14 1.15 9.07 -9.60
N PRO A 15 2.47 8.87 -9.44
CA PRO A 15 3.44 9.09 -10.49
C PRO A 15 3.25 8.07 -11.63
N PRO A 16 3.76 8.37 -12.84
CA PRO A 16 3.84 7.37 -13.89
C PRO A 16 4.73 6.19 -13.46
N TYR A 17 4.33 4.98 -13.83
CA TYR A 17 5.14 3.77 -13.62
C TYR A 17 6.34 3.70 -14.60
N PRO A 18 7.40 2.95 -14.26
CA PRO A 18 7.61 2.25 -12.99
C PRO A 18 8.19 3.15 -11.90
N TYR A 19 7.83 2.87 -10.65
CA TYR A 19 8.36 3.60 -9.51
C TYR A 19 8.43 2.72 -8.26
N TRP A 20 9.36 3.09 -7.38
CA TRP A 20 9.46 2.65 -6.00
C TRP A 20 9.00 3.77 -5.08
N SER A 21 8.33 3.45 -3.98
CA SER A 21 8.01 4.43 -2.95
C SER A 21 8.14 3.85 -1.55
N VAL A 22 8.57 4.70 -0.64
CA VAL A 22 8.55 4.44 0.80
C VAL A 22 7.63 5.45 1.45
N PHE A 23 6.63 4.97 2.18
CA PHE A 23 5.69 5.80 2.93
C PHE A 23 5.85 5.57 4.43
N CYS A 24 5.88 6.65 5.21
CA CYS A 24 5.96 6.63 6.67
C CYS A 24 5.35 7.91 7.24
N ASP A 25 4.40 7.80 8.17
CA ASP A 25 3.83 8.92 8.94
C ASP A 25 3.44 10.13 8.08
N GLY A 26 2.68 9.89 7.00
CA GLY A 26 2.25 10.95 6.08
C GLY A 26 3.35 11.51 5.18
N ASN A 27 4.55 10.94 5.17
CA ASN A 27 5.63 11.31 4.24
C ASN A 27 5.83 10.20 3.22
N GLU A 28 6.03 10.55 1.95
CA GLU A 28 6.32 9.57 0.89
C GLU A 28 7.51 10.03 0.07
N LEU A 29 8.51 9.15 -0.01
CA LEU A 29 9.61 9.27 -0.94
C LEU A 29 9.29 8.41 -2.17
N ILE A 30 9.31 9.02 -3.36
CA ILE A 30 9.07 8.34 -4.62
C ILE A 30 10.34 8.38 -5.47
N VAL A 31 10.75 7.23 -5.98
CA VAL A 31 11.91 7.05 -6.85
C VAL A 31 11.45 6.43 -8.17
N PRO A 32 11.47 7.19 -9.29
CA PRO A 32 11.22 6.63 -10.61
C PRO A 32 12.26 5.56 -10.95
N ILE A 33 11.83 4.46 -11.56
CA ILE A 33 12.70 3.35 -11.97
C ILE A 33 12.86 3.38 -13.49
N SER A 34 14.03 3.01 -14.01
CA SER A 34 14.17 2.80 -15.46
C SER A 34 13.53 1.48 -15.89
N THR A 35 12.76 1.47 -16.97
CA THR A 35 12.11 0.26 -17.53
C THR A 35 13.10 -0.87 -17.88
N LEU A 36 14.37 -0.54 -18.12
CA LEU A 36 15.44 -1.49 -18.43
C LEU A 36 15.90 -2.36 -17.23
N MET A 37 15.41 -2.12 -16.01
CA MET A 37 15.78 -2.89 -14.81
C MET A 37 14.69 -3.91 -14.39
N GLN A 38 13.71 -4.18 -15.24
CA GLN A 38 12.57 -5.06 -14.90
C GLN A 38 12.87 -6.56 -14.99
N ASP A 39 13.99 -6.96 -15.62
CA ASP A 39 14.25 -8.37 -15.97
C ASP A 39 14.51 -9.30 -14.77
N ASN A 40 14.61 -8.76 -13.55
CA ASN A 40 14.49 -9.54 -12.33
C ASN A 40 13.94 -8.69 -11.17
N ILE A 41 12.63 -8.78 -10.95
CA ILE A 41 11.90 -7.98 -9.97
C ILE A 41 12.35 -8.18 -8.53
N ASN A 42 12.77 -9.40 -8.17
CA ASN A 42 13.28 -9.71 -6.83
C ASN A 42 14.62 -9.00 -6.62
N ILE A 43 15.55 -9.13 -7.58
CA ILE A 43 16.84 -8.43 -7.51
C ILE A 43 16.64 -6.92 -7.42
N LEU A 44 15.74 -6.35 -8.22
CA LEU A 44 15.45 -4.92 -8.17
C LEU A 44 14.86 -4.49 -6.81
N PHE A 45 13.91 -5.26 -6.27
CA PHE A 45 13.33 -5.01 -4.96
C PHE A 45 14.42 -5.05 -3.87
N ASP A 46 15.27 -6.08 -3.87
CA ASP A 46 16.36 -6.24 -2.92
C ASP A 46 17.38 -5.10 -3.01
N MET A 47 17.74 -4.67 -4.22
CA MET A 47 18.66 -3.54 -4.41
C MET A 47 18.07 -2.25 -3.82
N LEU A 48 16.79 -1.98 -4.06
CA LEU A 48 16.11 -0.81 -3.54
C LEU A 48 15.94 -0.87 -2.02
N LEU A 49 15.59 -2.05 -1.48
CA LEU A 49 15.50 -2.29 -0.04
C LEU A 49 16.84 -2.06 0.65
N ASN A 50 17.94 -2.60 0.12
CA ASN A 50 19.28 -2.38 0.65
C ASN A 50 19.66 -0.89 0.62
N SER A 51 19.29 -0.18 -0.45
CA SER A 51 19.53 1.28 -0.53
C SER A 51 18.76 2.04 0.57
N PHE A 52 17.50 1.67 0.81
CA PHE A 52 16.68 2.24 1.88
C PHE A 52 17.32 1.99 3.25
N GLN A 53 17.63 0.72 3.58
CA GLN A 53 18.22 0.33 4.86
C GLN A 53 19.52 1.07 5.20
N ASN A 54 20.37 1.31 4.19
CA ASN A 54 21.63 2.04 4.37
C ASN A 54 21.42 3.55 4.64
N THR A 55 20.26 4.10 4.28
CA THR A 55 19.94 5.53 4.45
C THR A 55 19.10 5.82 5.68
N THR A 56 18.38 4.84 6.22
CA THR A 56 17.45 4.99 7.35
C THR A 56 17.76 3.99 8.46
N VAL A 57 18.71 4.35 9.34
CA VAL A 57 19.24 3.45 10.38
C VAL A 57 18.51 3.57 11.73
N THR A 58 17.54 4.47 11.93
CA THR A 58 17.23 4.92 13.32
C THR A 58 15.76 5.15 13.72
N LEU A 59 14.76 4.69 12.96
CA LEU A 59 13.37 5.06 13.25
C LEU A 59 12.49 3.86 13.64
N ASN A 60 11.76 4.01 14.75
CA ASN A 60 10.83 3.03 15.32
C ASN A 60 9.46 3.02 14.62
N SER A 61 9.32 3.63 13.44
CA SER A 61 8.07 3.70 12.70
C SER A 61 7.91 2.51 11.74
N GLU A 62 6.65 2.15 11.44
CA GLU A 62 6.32 1.21 10.37
C GLU A 62 6.53 1.89 9.01
N TYR A 63 7.29 1.26 8.12
CA TYR A 63 7.44 1.74 6.75
C TYR A 63 6.64 0.87 5.79
N LEU A 64 5.86 1.52 4.94
CA LEU A 64 5.22 0.90 3.79
C LEU A 64 6.15 1.02 2.58
N LEU A 65 6.58 -0.11 2.06
CA LEU A 65 7.33 -0.23 0.82
C LEU A 65 6.35 -0.56 -0.31
N MET A 66 6.36 0.23 -1.38
CA MET A 66 5.58 -0.06 -2.58
C MET A 66 6.43 0.01 -3.84
N MET A 67 6.14 -0.86 -4.80
CA MET A 67 6.74 -0.82 -6.12
C MET A 67 5.68 -1.04 -7.19
N ARG A 68 5.41 -0.03 -8.02
CA ARG A 68 4.58 -0.19 -9.22
C ARG A 68 5.49 -0.49 -10.39
N VAL A 69 5.40 -1.71 -10.90
CA VAL A 69 6.29 -2.24 -11.95
C VAL A 69 5.73 -1.91 -13.33
N ASN A 70 4.42 -2.05 -13.46
CA ASN A 70 3.66 -1.78 -14.68
C ASN A 70 2.18 -1.53 -14.31
N ASP A 71 1.32 -1.62 -15.31
CA ASP A 71 -0.13 -1.47 -15.18
C ASP A 71 -0.83 -2.66 -14.51
N GLN A 72 -0.13 -3.77 -14.24
CA GLN A 72 -0.71 -5.01 -13.73
C GLN A 72 -0.13 -5.49 -12.40
N ALA A 73 0.95 -4.87 -11.93
CA ALA A 73 1.68 -5.31 -10.75
C ALA A 73 2.11 -4.14 -9.86
N ILE A 74 1.51 -4.08 -8.67
CA ILE A 74 1.95 -3.26 -7.55
C ILE A 74 2.33 -4.20 -6.41
N ILE A 75 3.58 -4.12 -5.96
CA ILE A 75 4.05 -4.81 -4.76
C ILE A 75 3.84 -3.89 -3.57
N SER A 76 3.32 -4.44 -2.47
CA SER A 76 3.11 -3.74 -1.20
C SER A 76 3.64 -4.60 -0.07
N ARG A 77 4.57 -4.07 0.72
CA ARG A 77 5.23 -4.77 1.84
C ARG A 77 5.45 -3.84 3.04
N ILE A 78 5.35 -4.38 4.24
CA ILE A 78 5.76 -3.73 5.49
C ILE A 78 7.25 -3.98 5.68
N TYR A 79 8.01 -2.93 5.95
CA TYR A 79 9.40 -3.10 6.34
C TYR A 79 9.52 -3.69 7.75
N ASP A 80 10.17 -4.85 7.85
CA ASP A 80 10.66 -5.44 9.09
C ASP A 80 12.18 -5.63 9.01
N LYS A 81 12.89 -5.07 9.99
CA LYS A 81 14.35 -5.17 10.10
C LYS A 81 14.85 -6.59 10.41
N ASN A 82 13.98 -7.45 10.95
CA ASN A 82 14.31 -8.83 11.29
C ASN A 82 13.88 -9.81 10.19
N ARG A 83 13.29 -9.31 9.09
CA ARG A 83 12.90 -10.10 7.93
C ARG A 83 14.09 -10.18 6.98
N ASP A 84 14.62 -11.39 6.82
CA ASP A 84 15.83 -11.65 6.02
C ASP A 84 15.57 -11.65 4.50
N ASP A 85 14.33 -11.88 4.06
CA ASP A 85 13.91 -11.74 2.65
C ASP A 85 12.49 -11.23 2.49
N TYR A 86 12.20 -10.68 1.31
CA TYR A 86 10.84 -10.38 0.87
C TYR A 86 10.55 -11.22 -0.37
N ASP A 87 10.04 -12.44 -0.21
CA ASP A 87 9.61 -13.25 -1.36
C ASP A 87 8.57 -12.50 -2.22
N ILE A 88 9.01 -12.03 -3.40
CA ILE A 88 8.17 -11.35 -4.36
C ILE A 88 7.73 -12.35 -5.43
N VAL A 89 6.45 -12.72 -5.34
CA VAL A 89 5.78 -13.56 -6.32
C VAL A 89 4.82 -12.72 -7.15
N ILE A 90 5.03 -12.69 -8.47
CA ILE A 90 4.08 -12.06 -9.42
C ILE A 90 3.00 -13.08 -9.79
N GLU A 91 2.16 -13.38 -8.81
CA GLU A 91 0.98 -14.24 -8.98
C GLU A 91 -0.27 -13.47 -8.55
N LYS A 92 -1.28 -13.41 -9.42
CA LYS A 92 -2.55 -12.75 -9.10
C LYS A 92 -3.41 -13.60 -8.17
N SER A 93 -4.01 -12.95 -7.18
CA SER A 93 -5.06 -13.55 -6.35
C SER A 93 -6.32 -13.77 -7.18
N ARG A 94 -7.06 -14.84 -6.86
CA ARG A 94 -8.42 -15.06 -7.38
C ARG A 94 -9.49 -14.31 -6.59
N LYS A 95 -9.09 -13.58 -5.55
CA LYS A 95 -9.97 -12.82 -4.68
C LYS A 95 -9.76 -11.32 -4.90
N HIS A 96 -10.84 -10.56 -4.73
CA HIS A 96 -10.82 -9.11 -4.65
C HIS A 96 -11.82 -8.64 -3.58
N PHE A 97 -11.69 -7.39 -3.15
CA PHE A 97 -12.65 -6.74 -2.28
C PHE A 97 -13.72 -6.07 -3.13
N LEU A 98 -14.98 -6.16 -2.70
CA LEU A 98 -16.09 -5.45 -3.32
C LEU A 98 -16.18 -4.03 -2.79
N SER A 99 -15.90 -3.83 -1.50
CA SER A 99 -15.84 -2.52 -0.88
C SER A 99 -14.86 -2.53 0.30
N VAL A 100 -14.25 -1.38 0.53
CA VAL A 100 -13.40 -1.07 1.68
C VAL A 100 -13.83 0.30 2.15
N GLU A 101 -14.41 0.38 3.34
CA GLU A 101 -14.95 1.62 3.88
C GLU A 101 -14.15 2.05 5.11
N TYR A 102 -13.58 3.24 5.04
CA TYR A 102 -12.91 3.90 6.14
C TYR A 102 -13.93 4.69 6.97
N THR A 103 -13.89 4.48 8.29
CA THR A 103 -14.72 5.22 9.25
C THR A 103 -13.90 5.71 10.43
N HIS A 104 -14.31 6.85 11.00
CA HIS A 104 -13.72 7.42 12.21
C HIS A 104 -14.83 7.99 13.09
N PRO A 105 -14.78 7.85 14.44
CA PRO A 105 -15.82 8.38 15.34
C PRO A 105 -16.05 9.90 15.23
N GLU A 106 -15.01 10.65 14.87
CA GLU A 106 -15.07 12.10 14.69
C GLU A 106 -15.50 12.53 13.27
N MET A 107 -15.83 11.57 12.40
CA MET A 107 -16.30 11.83 11.03
C MET A 107 -17.78 11.46 10.89
N SER A 108 -18.54 12.34 10.25
CA SER A 108 -19.97 12.09 9.97
C SER A 108 -20.22 11.22 8.75
N SER A 109 -19.20 11.00 7.91
CA SER A 109 -19.27 10.23 6.68
C SER A 109 -18.12 9.23 6.61
N ARG A 110 -18.36 8.14 5.88
CA ARG A 110 -17.34 7.14 5.54
C ARG A 110 -16.64 7.54 4.23
N ILE A 111 -15.39 7.11 4.07
CA ILE A 111 -14.63 7.26 2.82
C ILE A 111 -14.49 5.87 2.19
N VAL A 112 -14.79 5.74 0.91
CA VAL A 112 -14.55 4.48 0.18
C VAL A 112 -13.10 4.46 -0.30
N LEU A 113 -12.36 3.42 0.08
CA LEU A 113 -10.97 3.22 -0.35
C LEU A 113 -10.94 2.35 -1.60
N ASP A 114 -10.68 2.96 -2.75
CA ASP A 114 -10.52 2.24 -4.01
C ASP A 114 -9.14 1.58 -4.10
N LEU A 115 -9.13 0.25 -4.17
CA LEU A 115 -7.90 -0.53 -4.33
C LEU A 115 -7.60 -0.76 -5.82
N ASP A 116 -6.41 -0.36 -6.27
CA ASP A 116 -5.95 -0.68 -7.63
C ASP A 116 -5.92 -2.21 -7.81
N PRO A 117 -6.55 -2.78 -8.86
CA PRO A 117 -6.55 -4.21 -9.11
C PRO A 117 -5.16 -4.86 -9.18
N SER A 118 -4.12 -4.07 -9.47
CA SER A 118 -2.72 -4.49 -9.51
C SER A 118 -2.14 -4.82 -8.13
N LEU A 119 -2.85 -4.47 -7.04
CA LEU A 119 -2.48 -4.82 -5.67
C LEU A 119 -2.93 -6.23 -5.26
N TYR A 120 -3.78 -6.90 -6.03
CA TYR A 120 -4.19 -8.28 -5.76
C TYR A 120 -3.12 -9.29 -6.19
N LEU A 121 -1.88 -9.11 -5.74
CA LEU A 121 -0.78 -10.06 -5.90
C LEU A 121 -0.58 -10.87 -4.61
N VAL A 122 -0.28 -12.16 -4.75
CA VAL A 122 0.00 -13.04 -3.62
C VAL A 122 1.19 -12.51 -2.82
N GLY A 123 1.03 -12.49 -1.50
CA GLY A 123 2.01 -11.96 -0.55
C GLY A 123 1.93 -10.46 -0.31
N ASN A 124 1.10 -9.70 -1.04
CA ASN A 124 0.93 -8.28 -0.75
C ASN A 124 0.32 -8.05 0.63
N GLU A 125 0.94 -7.13 1.37
CA GLU A 125 0.47 -6.63 2.66
C GLU A 125 -0.30 -5.34 2.41
N VAL A 126 -1.59 -5.33 2.71
CA VAL A 126 -2.50 -4.19 2.46
C VAL A 126 -3.28 -3.84 3.73
N PHE A 127 -3.76 -2.60 3.80
CA PHE A 127 -4.53 -2.06 4.93
C PHE A 127 -3.78 -1.95 6.26
N THR A 128 -2.46 -1.97 6.22
CA THR A 128 -1.62 -1.51 7.33
C THR A 128 -1.90 -0.04 7.61
N ALA A 129 -1.52 0.47 8.78
CA ALA A 129 -1.77 1.88 9.12
C ALA A 129 -1.15 2.83 8.08
N GLY A 130 0.09 2.57 7.65
CA GLY A 130 0.74 3.34 6.59
C GLY A 130 0.02 3.24 5.24
N PHE A 131 -0.50 2.06 4.89
CA PHE A 131 -1.28 1.86 3.67
C PHE A 131 -2.58 2.67 3.69
N VAL A 132 -3.32 2.61 4.80
CA VAL A 132 -4.59 3.34 4.96
C VAL A 132 -4.36 4.83 4.88
N GLN A 133 -3.37 5.36 5.62
CA GLN A 133 -3.03 6.77 5.56
C GLN A 133 -2.67 7.19 4.13
N ARG A 134 -1.88 6.37 3.42
CA ARG A 134 -1.56 6.62 2.03
C ARG A 134 -2.82 6.68 1.16
N CYS A 135 -3.78 5.78 1.30
CA CYS A 135 -5.04 5.88 0.55
C CYS A 135 -5.79 7.20 0.82
N LEU A 136 -5.84 7.64 2.08
CA LEU A 136 -6.49 8.89 2.49
C LEU A 136 -5.78 10.14 1.91
N GLU A 137 -4.46 10.10 1.77
CA GLU A 137 -3.67 11.18 1.17
C GLU A 137 -3.87 11.31 -0.36
N TYR A 138 -4.36 10.27 -1.02
CA TYR A 138 -4.57 10.20 -2.48
C TYR A 138 -6.04 10.45 -2.90
N GLN A 139 -6.90 10.81 -1.94
CA GLN A 139 -8.30 11.16 -2.18
C GLN A 139 -8.59 12.58 -1.65
N SER A 140 -9.72 13.17 -2.04
CA SER A 140 -10.01 14.60 -1.81
C SER A 140 -10.94 14.92 -0.64
N GLU A 141 -11.56 13.92 -0.02
CA GLU A 141 -12.41 14.09 1.16
C GLU A 141 -11.57 14.39 2.41
N ASN A 142 -12.12 15.17 3.34
CA ASN A 142 -11.47 15.42 4.61
C ASN A 142 -11.52 14.17 5.49
N TYR A 143 -10.43 13.89 6.20
CA TYR A 143 -10.34 12.75 7.11
C TYR A 143 -9.67 13.12 8.43
N VAL A 144 -10.01 12.37 9.47
CA VAL A 144 -9.27 12.29 10.73
C VAL A 144 -8.57 10.95 10.73
N PHE A 145 -7.25 10.92 10.97
CA PHE A 145 -6.46 9.68 11.01
C PHE A 145 -5.76 9.53 12.36
N ASP A 146 -6.29 8.63 13.18
CA ASP A 146 -5.71 8.20 14.44
C ASP A 146 -6.13 6.75 14.77
N ASP A 147 -5.74 6.25 15.93
CA ASP A 147 -5.91 4.85 16.34
C ASP A 147 -7.37 4.37 16.45
N ASN A 148 -8.34 5.28 16.41
CA ASN A 148 -9.76 4.99 16.53
C ASN A 148 -10.44 4.71 15.19
N TYR A 149 -9.72 4.78 14.06
CA TYR A 149 -10.30 4.41 12.77
C TYR A 149 -10.63 2.92 12.69
N VAL A 150 -11.61 2.62 11.83
CA VAL A 150 -12.00 1.25 11.50
C VAL A 150 -12.18 1.12 9.99
N LEU A 151 -11.77 -0.03 9.44
CA LEU A 151 -12.10 -0.42 8.08
C LEU A 151 -13.17 -1.51 8.09
N ASP A 152 -14.25 -1.29 7.38
CA ASP A 152 -15.26 -2.31 7.08
C ASP A 152 -15.08 -2.79 5.63
N ILE A 153 -14.77 -4.07 5.48
CA ILE A 153 -14.40 -4.66 4.19
C ILE A 153 -15.38 -5.77 3.83
N MET A 154 -15.88 -5.72 2.60
CA MET A 154 -16.69 -6.76 2.00
C MET A 154 -15.88 -7.47 0.91
N ASP A 155 -15.70 -8.78 1.01
CA ASP A 155 -15.01 -9.55 -0.02
C ASP A 155 -15.93 -10.01 -1.17
N SER A 156 -15.33 -10.55 -2.24
CA SER A 156 -16.05 -11.12 -3.39
C SER A 156 -16.99 -12.30 -3.07
N LYS A 157 -16.99 -12.82 -1.83
CA LYS A 157 -17.93 -13.83 -1.32
C LYS A 157 -18.94 -13.23 -0.33
N ILE A 158 -19.06 -11.90 -0.26
CA ILE A 158 -19.94 -11.17 0.67
C ILE A 158 -19.60 -11.48 2.13
N LYS A 159 -18.34 -11.83 2.42
CA LYS A 159 -17.86 -11.92 3.80
C LYS A 159 -17.49 -10.53 4.27
N MET A 160 -18.05 -10.15 5.42
CA MET A 160 -17.71 -8.92 6.12
C MET A 160 -16.54 -9.18 7.06
N LEU A 161 -15.54 -8.30 7.03
CA LEU A 161 -14.44 -8.28 7.97
C LEU A 161 -14.17 -6.84 8.39
N THR A 162 -13.84 -6.68 9.66
CA THR A 162 -13.52 -5.38 10.24
C THR A 162 -12.07 -5.38 10.69
N LEU A 163 -11.32 -4.36 10.30
CA LEU A 163 -9.94 -4.12 10.72
C LEU A 163 -9.88 -2.87 11.59
N LYS A 164 -9.18 -2.98 12.71
CA LYS A 164 -8.76 -1.86 13.56
C LYS A 164 -7.31 -1.50 13.26
N LYS A 165 -6.83 -0.39 13.82
CA LYS A 165 -5.40 -0.07 13.77
C LYS A 165 -4.57 -1.25 14.29
N GLY A 166 -3.46 -1.54 13.59
CA GLY A 166 -2.55 -2.65 13.85
C GLY A 166 -2.92 -3.93 13.12
N GLU A 167 -4.17 -4.06 12.68
CA GLU A 167 -4.60 -5.20 11.89
C GLU A 167 -4.45 -4.90 10.39
N TYR A 168 -4.02 -5.90 9.63
CA TYR A 168 -3.84 -5.77 8.18
C TYR A 168 -4.12 -7.09 7.47
N ILE A 169 -4.11 -7.07 6.13
CA ILE A 169 -4.38 -8.24 5.31
C ILE A 169 -3.16 -8.62 4.48
N ILE A 170 -2.84 -9.91 4.47
CA ILE A 170 -1.98 -10.52 3.46
C ILE A 170 -2.86 -11.14 2.37
N ILE A 171 -2.61 -10.75 1.12
CA ILE A 171 -3.28 -11.30 -0.05
C ILE A 171 -2.76 -12.72 -0.30
N GLY A 172 -3.60 -13.72 -0.13
CA GLY A 172 -3.30 -15.10 -0.55
C GLY A 172 -3.87 -15.42 -1.93
N LYS A 173 -3.53 -16.61 -2.43
CA LYS A 173 -3.94 -17.08 -3.76
C LYS A 173 -5.46 -17.30 -3.88
N THR A 174 -6.06 -17.87 -2.83
CA THR A 174 -7.49 -18.24 -2.78
C THR A 174 -8.25 -17.66 -1.59
N GLU A 175 -7.52 -17.12 -0.61
CA GLU A 175 -8.05 -16.53 0.61
C GLU A 175 -7.17 -15.38 1.07
N TYR A 176 -7.63 -14.65 2.08
CA TYR A 176 -6.87 -13.59 2.73
C TYR A 176 -6.49 -14.04 4.12
N GLU A 177 -5.35 -13.58 4.59
CA GLU A 177 -4.94 -13.77 5.97
C GLU A 177 -5.01 -12.43 6.71
N LYS A 178 -5.76 -12.39 7.81
CA LYS A 178 -5.76 -11.25 8.73
C LYS A 178 -4.58 -11.40 9.69
N ARG A 179 -3.77 -10.35 9.79
CA ARG A 179 -2.63 -10.24 10.70
C ARG A 179 -2.86 -9.10 11.70
N VAL A 180 -2.10 -9.14 12.79
CA VAL A 180 -2.05 -8.17 13.89
C VAL A 180 -0.60 -7.86 14.17
#